data_AF-A0A090DFJ6-F1
#
_entry.id   AF-A0A090DFJ6-F1
#
_cell.length_a   1.000
_cell.length_b   1.000
_cell.length_c   1.000
_cell.angle_alpha   90.00
_cell.angle_beta   90.00
_cell.angle_gamma   90.00
#
_symmetry.space_group_name_H-M   'P 1'
#
loop_
_entity.id
_entity.type
_entity.pdbx_description
1 polymer ?
#
loop_
_entity_poly.entity_id
_entity_poly.type
_entity_poly.pdbx_seq_one_letter_code
_entity_poly.pdbx_strand_id
1 'polypeptide(L)' 'MNDSCTFASAPHQAAAPVGRRSRRRLATLRSIVAAWREQAYFRWELKRMLRDNPHLIDDIGLTRRQAEEEVAKLPFWQR' A
#
# COMPACT_ATOMS: atom_id res chain seq x y z
N MET A 1 60.79 22.70 -23.00
CA MET A 1 60.01 21.45 -23.12
C MET A 1 60.10 20.77 -21.76
N ASN A 2 59.04 20.39 -21.07
CA ASN A 2 57.67 20.11 -21.47
C ASN A 2 56.75 20.22 -20.24
N ASP A 3 55.64 20.90 -20.43
CA ASP A 3 54.64 21.28 -19.44
C ASP A 3 53.91 20.06 -18.86
N SER A 4 53.76 20.06 -17.53
CA SER A 4 53.06 19.00 -16.80
C SER A 4 51.55 19.17 -16.96
N CYS A 5 50.94 18.36 -17.84
CA CYS A 5 49.49 18.29 -18.00
C CYS A 5 48.81 17.83 -16.71
N THR A 6 48.19 18.80 -16.02
CA THR A 6 47.25 18.56 -14.92
C THR A 6 45.95 18.01 -15.50
N PHE A 7 45.74 16.70 -15.40
CA PHE A 7 44.47 16.08 -15.79
C PHE A 7 43.37 16.51 -14.80
N ALA A 8 42.41 17.27 -15.32
CA ALA A 8 41.21 17.69 -14.60
C ALA A 8 40.43 16.46 -14.09
N SER A 9 40.23 16.38 -12.77
CA SER A 9 39.30 15.42 -12.15
C SER A 9 37.87 15.81 -12.51
N ALA A 10 37.26 15.10 -13.45
CA ALA A 10 35.82 15.13 -13.65
C ALA A 10 35.13 14.46 -12.44
N PRO A 11 34.05 15.03 -11.87
CA PRO A 11 33.31 14.37 -10.81
C PRO A 11 32.66 13.12 -11.38
N HIS A 12 33.14 11.96 -10.93
CA HIS A 12 32.55 10.66 -11.22
C HIS A 12 31.13 10.66 -10.66
N GLN A 13 30.11 10.81 -11.52
CA GLN A 13 28.74 10.52 -11.10
C GLN A 13 28.71 9.06 -10.65
N ALA A 14 28.54 8.85 -9.34
CA ALA A 14 28.39 7.52 -8.79
C ALA A 14 27.10 6.91 -9.36
N ALA A 15 27.25 5.87 -10.18
CA ALA A 15 26.13 5.09 -10.65
C ALA A 15 25.35 4.58 -9.43
N ALA A 16 24.12 5.08 -9.24
CA ALA A 16 23.28 4.64 -8.13
C ALA A 16 23.13 3.11 -8.18
N PRO A 17 23.33 2.38 -7.07
CA PRO A 17 23.34 0.93 -7.10
C PRO A 17 21.95 0.44 -7.52
N VAL A 18 21.90 -0.29 -8.64
CA VAL A 18 20.69 -0.83 -9.27
C VAL A 18 19.79 -1.57 -8.25
N GLY A 19 20.38 -2.17 -7.21
CA GLY A 19 19.67 -2.84 -6.11
C GLY A 19 18.86 -1.94 -5.17
N ARG A 20 19.19 -0.64 -5.01
CA ARG A 20 18.41 0.30 -4.17
C ARG A 20 17.08 0.68 -4.81
N ARG A 21 17.02 0.75 -6.15
CA ARG A 21 15.78 1.04 -6.88
C ARG A 21 14.84 -0.15 -6.90
N SER A 22 15.39 -1.36 -7.10
CA SER A 22 14.63 -2.62 -7.04
C SER A 22 14.01 -2.85 -5.65
N ARG A 23 14.81 -2.71 -4.57
CA ARG A 23 14.31 -2.85 -3.19
C ARG A 23 13.18 -1.86 -2.86
N ARG A 24 13.28 -0.60 -3.31
CA ARG A 24 12.22 0.41 -3.12
C ARG A 24 10.93 0.03 -3.85
N ARG A 25 11.02 -0.45 -5.10
CA ARG A 25 9.84 -0.93 -5.85
C ARG A 25 9.14 -2.08 -5.13
N LEU A 26 9.90 -3.05 -4.62
CA LEU A 26 9.34 -4.17 -3.87
C LEU A 26 8.66 -3.73 -2.56
N ALA A 27 9.23 -2.76 -1.85
CA ALA A 27 8.62 -2.19 -0.65
C ALA A 27 7.28 -1.50 -0.99
N THR A 28 7.21 -0.73 -2.07
CA THR A 28 5.98 -0.10 -2.54
C THR A 28 4.91 -1.11 -2.94
N LEU A 29 5.29 -2.19 -3.64
CA LEU A 29 4.33 -3.25 -3.99
C LEU A 29 3.78 -3.93 -2.73
N ARG A 30 4.63 -4.20 -1.74
CA ARG A 30 4.20 -4.78 -0.46
C ARG A 30 3.27 -3.86 0.31
N SER A 31 3.53 -2.55 0.33
CA SER A 31 2.65 -1.59 1.00
C SER A 31 1.28 -1.49 0.31
N ILE A 32 1.25 -1.56 -1.03
CA ILE A 32 -0.01 -1.62 -1.77
C ILE A 32 -0.78 -2.89 -1.38
N VAL A 33 -0.14 -4.07 -1.44
CA VAL A 33 -0.79 -5.33 -1.05
C VAL A 33 -1.28 -5.29 0.40
N ALA A 34 -0.50 -4.72 1.32
CA ALA A 34 -0.91 -4.56 2.72
C ALA A 34 -2.16 -3.69 2.86
N ALA A 35 -2.19 -2.52 2.21
CA ALA A 35 -3.36 -1.64 2.22
C ALA A 35 -4.61 -2.34 1.66
N TRP A 36 -4.45 -3.15 0.60
CA TRP A 36 -5.56 -3.92 0.03
C TRP A 36 -6.06 -4.99 1.00
N ARG A 37 -5.16 -5.66 1.73
CA ARG A 37 -5.53 -6.63 2.76
C ARG A 37 -6.28 -5.96 3.90
N GLU A 38 -5.80 -4.82 4.40
CA GLU A 38 -6.47 -4.07 5.47
C GLU A 38 -7.90 -3.68 5.07
N GLN A 39 -8.09 -3.16 3.86
CA GLN A 39 -9.43 -2.83 3.36
C GLN A 39 -10.33 -4.07 3.23
N ALA A 40 -9.79 -5.19 2.77
CA ALA A 40 -10.55 -6.43 2.68
C ALA A 40 -10.94 -6.97 4.07
N TYR A 41 -10.03 -6.92 5.04
CA TYR A 41 -10.29 -7.31 6.43
C TYR A 41 -11.37 -6.41 7.06
N PHE A 42 -11.29 -5.10 6.87
CA PHE A 42 -12.29 -4.16 7.36
C PHE A 42 -13.69 -4.49 6.83
N ARG A 43 -13.82 -4.72 5.53
CA ARG A 43 -15.11 -5.09 4.91
C ARG A 43 -15.62 -6.44 5.37
N TRP A 44 -14.73 -7.42 5.55
CA TRP A 44 -15.10 -8.73 6.09
C TRP A 44 -15.58 -8.63 7.54
N GLU A 45 -14.91 -7.81 8.35
CA GLU A 45 -15.30 -7.57 9.75
C GLU A 45 -16.66 -6.87 9.83
N LEU A 46 -16.91 -5.87 8.97
CA LEU A 46 -18.23 -5.24 8.84
C LEU A 46 -19.33 -6.24 8.48
N LYS A 47 -19.06 -7.16 7.54
CA LYS A 47 -20.00 -8.23 7.19
C LYS A 47 -20.29 -9.14 8.39
N ARG A 48 -19.26 -9.46 9.17
CA ARG A 48 -19.39 -10.28 10.39
C ARG A 48 -20.20 -9.55 11.46
N MET A 49 -19.92 -8.28 11.71
CA MET A 49 -20.66 -7.44 12.65
C MET A 49 -22.13 -7.27 12.23
N LEU A 50 -22.42 -7.06 10.95
CA LEU A 50 -23.80 -7.01 10.46
C LEU A 50 -24.61 -8.28 10.76
N ARG A 51 -23.96 -9.46 10.71
CA ARG A 51 -24.60 -10.74 11.00
C ARG A 51 -24.72 -11.01 12.50
N ASP A 52 -23.61 -10.82 13.22
CA ASP A 52 -23.46 -11.32 14.58
C ASP A 52 -23.83 -10.25 15.63
N ASN A 53 -23.57 -8.97 15.35
CA ASN A 53 -23.76 -7.85 16.28
C ASN A 53 -24.19 -6.55 15.55
N PRO A 54 -25.40 -6.51 14.96
CA PRO A 54 -25.82 -5.40 14.10
C PRO A 54 -25.90 -4.05 14.83
N HIS A 55 -26.11 -4.04 16.15
CA HIS A 55 -26.15 -2.81 16.96
C HIS A 55 -24.79 -2.10 17.04
N LEU A 56 -23.68 -2.83 16.92
CA LEU A 56 -22.33 -2.24 16.94
C LEU A 56 -22.03 -1.39 15.70
N ILE A 57 -22.78 -1.58 14.62
CA ILE A 57 -22.66 -0.77 13.40
C ILE A 57 -23.11 0.67 13.69
N ASP A 58 -24.20 0.84 14.44
CA ASP A 58 -24.70 2.15 14.83
C ASP A 58 -23.77 2.82 15.86
N ASP A 59 -23.14 2.04 16.76
CA ASP A 59 -22.19 2.56 17.77
C ASP A 59 -20.89 3.11 17.16
N ILE A 60 -20.44 2.57 16.02
CA ILE A 60 -19.29 3.12 15.26
C ILE A 60 -19.70 4.27 14.33
N GLY A 61 -20.97 4.69 14.36
CA GLY A 61 -21.50 5.80 13.55
C GLY A 61 -21.79 5.43 12.10
N LEU A 62 -21.86 4.15 11.75
CA LEU A 62 -22.34 3.70 10.46
C LEU A 62 -23.81 3.32 10.55
N THR A 63 -24.60 3.64 9.53
CA THR A 63 -25.92 3.02 9.40
C THR A 63 -25.79 1.63 8.79
N ARG A 64 -26.70 0.72 9.15
CA ARG A 64 -26.77 -0.63 8.56
C ARG A 64 -26.70 -0.63 7.02
N ARG A 65 -27.40 0.31 6.37
CA ARG A 65 -27.40 0.45 4.90
C ARG A 65 -26.02 0.81 4.34
N GLN A 66 -25.31 1.74 4.98
CA GLN A 66 -23.95 2.10 4.57
C GLN A 66 -22.98 0.93 4.75
N ALA A 67 -23.12 0.17 5.83
CA ALA A 67 -22.30 -1.03 6.04
C ALA A 67 -22.59 -2.10 4.97
N GLU A 68 -23.86 -2.31 4.61
CA GLU A 68 -24.24 -3.21 3.51
C GLU A 68 -23.68 -2.75 2.15
N GLU A 69 -23.68 -1.44 1.88
CA GLU A 69 -23.05 -0.85 0.69
C GLU A 69 -21.52 -1.05 0.67
N GLU A 70 -20.84 -0.90 1.80
CA GLU A 70 -19.40 -1.19 1.93
C GLU A 70 -19.08 -2.67 1.72
N VAL A 71 -19.91 -3.57 2.25
CA VAL A 71 -19.79 -5.01 2.03
C VAL A 71 -20.06 -5.37 0.57
N ALA A 72 -20.97 -4.67 -0.11
CA ALA A 72 -21.24 -4.88 -1.53
C ALA A 72 -20.02 -4.56 -2.42
N LYS A 73 -19.09 -3.71 -1.96
CA LYS A 73 -17.82 -3.41 -2.64
C LYS A 73 -16.79 -4.54 -2.53
N LEU A 74 -17.07 -5.61 -1.80
CA LEU A 74 -16.20 -6.78 -1.76
C LEU A 74 -16.10 -7.39 -3.17
N PRO A 75 -14.89 -7.81 -3.58
CA PRO A 75 -14.73 -8.55 -4.82
C PRO A 75 -15.51 -9.86 -4.75
N PHE A 76 -15.90 -10.40 -5.91
CA PHE A 76 -16.79 -11.56 -5.97
C PHE A 76 -16.23 -12.79 -5.23
N TRP A 77 -14.92 -12.96 -5.15
CA TRP A 77 -14.27 -14.07 -4.43
C TRP A 77 -14.30 -13.93 -2.89
N GLN A 78 -14.81 -12.82 -2.36
CA GLN A 78 -15.01 -12.56 -0.93
C GLN A 78 -16.49 -12.36 -0.55
N ARG A 79 -17.42 -12.42 -1.52
CA ARG A 79 -18.86 -12.31 -1.27
C ARG A 79 -19.45 -13.57 -0.65
#